data_AF-A0AAU9U1N4-F1
#
_entry.id   AF-A0AAU9U1N4-F1
#
_cell.length_a   1.000
_cell.length_b   1.000
_cell.length_c   1.000
_cell.angle_alpha   90.00
_cell.angle_beta   90.00
_cell.angle_gamma   90.00
#
_symmetry.space_group_name_H-M   'P 1'
#
loop_
_entity.id
_entity.type
_entity.pdbx_description
1 polymer ?
#
loop_
_entity_poly.entity_id
_entity_poly.type
_entity_poly.pdbx_seq_one_letter_code
_entity_poly.pdbx_strand_id
1 'polypeptide(L)'
;MSKRIQPTWSPPSSDEKRPKLKLFNSLTRQKEEFVCSRGNCVNWYSCGPTVYDASHMGHARSYISFDILRRVMSSYFGYDILYVMNITDIDDKIIKRARQNYLYEKYVKENRTLNDIIDDATAVVNFYEGVVKQTVDPDKKNTMQKMLDSVASAVKTLKAAVEENNSDKITSSKFEMLKLAKDPISEWLDSKYGSTISDNAIFSKLPRYWENEFHKDMKALNVSPLLNSK
;
A
#
# COMPACT_ATOMS: atom_id res chain seq x y z
N MET A 1 71.48 -34.99 -4.14
CA MET A 1 70.09 -34.52 -3.92
C MET A 1 70.16 -33.15 -3.26
N SER A 2 69.73 -32.09 -3.95
CA SER A 2 69.71 -30.74 -3.36
C SER A 2 68.66 -30.70 -2.24
N LYS A 3 69.08 -30.24 -1.06
CA LYS A 3 68.21 -30.12 0.12
C LYS A 3 67.13 -29.07 -0.21
N ARG A 4 65.86 -29.44 -0.23
CA ARG A 4 64.75 -28.48 -0.41
C ARG A 4 64.80 -27.49 0.77
N ILE A 5 65.03 -26.22 0.47
CA ILE A 5 64.98 -25.12 1.44
C ILE A 5 63.57 -24.54 1.35
N GLN A 6 62.89 -24.40 2.49
CA GLN A 6 61.60 -23.72 2.51
C GLN A 6 61.80 -22.22 2.26
N PRO A 7 60.94 -21.58 1.44
CA PRO A 7 61.02 -20.15 1.21
C PRO A 7 60.78 -19.38 2.50
N THR A 8 61.44 -18.22 2.63
CA THR A 8 61.30 -17.33 3.78
C THR A 8 59.86 -16.85 3.91
N TRP A 9 59.21 -17.12 5.04
CA TRP A 9 57.87 -16.63 5.33
C TRP A 9 57.91 -15.12 5.60
N SER A 10 57.01 -14.38 4.96
CA SER A 10 56.72 -12.98 5.27
C SER A 10 55.28 -12.84 5.76
N PRO A 11 55.02 -12.02 6.80
CA PRO A 11 53.66 -11.73 7.22
C PRO A 11 52.93 -10.96 6.12
N PRO A 12 51.63 -11.23 5.89
CA PRO A 12 50.83 -10.43 4.97
C PRO A 12 50.79 -8.98 5.45
N SER A 13 51.20 -8.03 4.60
CA SER A 13 51.03 -6.61 4.87
C SER A 13 49.57 -6.22 4.58
N SER A 14 48.91 -5.55 5.53
CA SER A 14 47.54 -5.05 5.35
C SER A 14 47.56 -3.78 4.50
N ASP A 15 47.86 -3.89 3.20
CA ASP A 15 47.84 -2.75 2.27
C ASP A 15 46.49 -2.58 1.55
N GLU A 16 45.50 -3.41 1.85
CA GLU A 16 44.17 -3.28 1.25
C GLU A 16 43.42 -2.10 1.88
N LYS A 17 43.43 -0.95 1.19
CA LYS A 17 42.43 0.10 1.37
C LYS A 17 41.05 -0.55 1.31
N ARG A 18 40.43 -0.77 2.47
CA ARG A 18 39.07 -1.30 2.56
C ARG A 18 38.15 -0.49 1.62
N PRO A 19 37.24 -1.15 0.88
CA PRO A 19 36.32 -0.43 0.02
C PRO A 19 35.55 0.60 0.85
N LYS A 20 35.48 1.84 0.34
CA LYS A 20 34.74 2.93 0.97
C LYS A 20 33.30 2.89 0.49
N LEU A 21 32.34 2.94 1.42
CA LEU A 21 30.93 3.06 1.07
C LEU A 21 30.69 4.44 0.44
N LYS A 22 30.12 4.46 -0.76
CA LYS A 22 29.64 5.69 -1.40
C LYS A 22 28.14 5.60 -1.63
N LEU A 23 27.40 6.59 -1.16
CA LEU A 23 25.95 6.69 -1.35
C LEU A 23 25.62 7.86 -2.27
N PHE A 24 24.55 7.72 -3.05
CA PHE A 24 24.02 8.83 -3.82
C PHE A 24 23.28 9.78 -2.89
N ASN A 25 23.75 11.02 -2.78
CA ASN A 25 23.10 12.05 -1.97
C ASN A 25 22.16 12.87 -2.85
N SER A 26 20.85 12.78 -2.60
CA SER A 26 19.85 13.53 -3.36
C SER A 26 19.98 15.06 -3.22
N LEU A 27 20.60 15.57 -2.16
CA LEU A 27 20.84 17.00 -1.96
C LEU A 27 21.91 17.55 -2.93
N THR A 28 23.00 16.81 -3.11
CA THR A 28 24.11 17.23 -3.99
C THR A 28 24.05 16.60 -5.38
N ARG A 29 23.17 15.59 -5.56
CA ARG A 29 22.99 14.78 -6.77
C ARG A 29 24.28 14.08 -7.22
N GLN A 30 25.13 13.71 -6.27
CA GLN A 30 26.41 13.03 -6.53
C GLN A 30 26.60 11.83 -5.60
N LYS A 31 27.54 10.95 -5.97
CA LYS A 31 27.97 9.83 -5.11
C LYS A 31 29.06 10.32 -4.15
N GLU A 32 28.73 10.36 -2.88
CA GLU A 32 29.60 10.87 -1.81
C GLU A 32 30.06 9.73 -0.90
N GLU A 33 31.25 9.88 -0.34
CA GLU A 33 31.73 8.96 0.69
C GLU A 33 30.83 9.07 1.92
N PHE A 34 30.30 7.94 2.38
CA PHE A 34 29.46 7.89 3.56
C PHE A 34 30.36 7.92 4.81
N VAL A 35 30.23 8.99 5.59
CA VAL A 35 30.97 9.20 6.83
C VAL A 35 29.99 9.36 7.99
N CYS A 36 30.16 8.56 9.03
CA CYS A 36 29.31 8.63 10.22
C CYS A 36 29.65 9.87 11.07
N SER A 37 28.62 10.48 11.66
CA SER A 37 28.81 11.62 12.57
C SER A 37 29.36 11.22 13.94
N ARG A 38 29.17 9.96 14.36
CA ARG A 38 29.65 9.41 15.64
C ARG A 38 30.25 8.02 15.46
N GLY A 39 31.57 7.96 15.40
CA GLY A 39 32.30 6.69 15.32
C GLY A 39 31.80 5.83 14.15
N ASN A 40 31.23 4.68 14.48
CA ASN A 40 30.69 3.72 13.50
C ASN A 40 29.16 3.57 13.58
N CYS A 41 28.49 4.46 14.31
CA CYS A 41 27.05 4.43 14.52
C CYS A 41 26.30 5.20 13.42
N VAL A 42 25.26 4.58 12.88
CA VAL A 42 24.36 5.14 11.86
C VAL A 42 22.96 5.22 12.43
N ASN A 43 22.44 6.44 12.55
CA ASN A 43 21.02 6.66 12.83
C ASN A 43 20.29 6.84 11.50
N TRP A 44 19.42 5.90 11.17
CA TRP A 44 18.75 5.87 9.88
C TRP A 44 17.23 5.87 10.05
N TYR A 45 16.58 6.89 9.51
CA TYR A 45 15.12 6.97 9.40
C TYR A 45 14.65 6.68 7.97
N SER A 46 13.53 5.96 7.84
CA SER A 46 12.77 5.87 6.60
C SER A 46 11.27 6.12 6.85
N CYS A 47 10.59 6.65 5.83
CA CYS A 47 9.14 6.78 5.88
C CYS A 47 8.49 5.40 5.70
N GLY A 48 7.61 5.02 6.63
CA GLY A 48 6.78 3.83 6.48
C GLY A 48 5.45 4.11 5.78
N PRO A 49 4.54 3.13 5.78
CA PRO A 49 3.31 3.19 5.02
C PRO A 49 2.23 4.03 5.72
N THR A 50 1.32 4.57 4.92
CA THR A 50 -0.01 5.00 5.38
C THR A 50 -0.94 3.81 5.31
N VAL A 51 -1.41 3.30 6.46
CA VAL A 51 -2.10 2.01 6.58
C VAL A 51 -3.60 2.10 6.27
N TYR A 52 -3.97 2.47 5.05
CA TYR A 52 -5.39 2.55 4.63
C TYR A 52 -5.83 1.43 3.66
N ASP A 53 -4.87 0.74 3.03
CA ASP A 53 -5.10 -0.34 2.07
C ASP A 53 -3.91 -1.32 2.05
N ALA A 54 -4.04 -2.38 1.26
CA ALA A 54 -3.03 -3.41 1.11
C ALA A 54 -1.69 -2.87 0.58
N SER A 55 -0.59 -3.48 1.02
CA SER A 55 0.73 -3.14 0.52
C SER A 55 0.91 -3.61 -0.93
N HIS A 56 1.18 -2.68 -1.84
CA HIS A 56 1.46 -3.00 -3.24
C HIS A 56 2.95 -3.25 -3.49
N MET A 57 3.31 -3.73 -4.69
CA MET A 57 4.71 -4.05 -5.06
C MET A 57 5.70 -2.88 -4.88
N GLY A 58 5.26 -1.63 -5.02
CA GLY A 58 6.11 -0.46 -4.72
C GLY A 58 6.59 -0.39 -3.27
N HIS A 59 5.75 -0.77 -2.31
CA HIS A 59 6.11 -0.86 -0.90
C HIS A 59 7.13 -1.98 -0.69
N ALA A 60 6.83 -3.18 -1.19
CA ALA A 60 7.74 -4.34 -1.10
C ALA A 60 9.13 -4.00 -1.66
N ARG A 61 9.21 -3.42 -2.86
CA ARG A 61 10.48 -2.99 -3.46
C ARG A 61 11.26 -2.04 -2.55
N SER A 62 10.58 -1.07 -1.95
CA SER A 62 11.22 -0.03 -1.14
C SER A 62 11.80 -0.62 0.15
N TYR A 63 10.98 -1.37 0.90
CA TYR A 63 11.39 -1.93 2.20
C TYR A 63 12.43 -3.04 2.06
N ILE A 64 12.34 -3.88 1.01
CA ILE A 64 13.38 -4.85 0.69
C ILE A 64 14.69 -4.16 0.34
N SER A 65 14.65 -3.10 -0.47
CA SER A 65 15.87 -2.35 -0.85
C SER A 65 16.56 -1.75 0.37
N PHE A 66 15.79 -1.16 1.29
CA PHE A 66 16.34 -0.64 2.54
C PHE A 66 16.92 -1.73 3.43
N ASP A 67 16.27 -2.90 3.54
CA ASP A 67 16.80 -4.01 4.32
C ASP A 67 18.09 -4.59 3.73
N ILE A 68 18.17 -4.75 2.41
CA ILE A 68 19.40 -5.19 1.72
C ILE A 68 20.52 -4.19 2.00
N LEU A 69 20.27 -2.89 1.83
CA LEU A 69 21.25 -1.85 2.11
C LEU A 69 21.70 -1.90 3.58
N ARG A 70 20.76 -2.02 4.52
CA ARG A 70 21.06 -2.15 5.95
C ARG A 70 21.94 -3.36 6.23
N ARG A 71 21.63 -4.53 5.66
CA ARG A 71 22.43 -5.75 5.81
C ARG A 71 23.83 -5.61 5.22
N VAL A 72 23.99 -4.95 4.07
CA VAL A 72 25.29 -4.68 3.46
C VAL A 72 26.09 -3.71 4.34
N MET A 73 25.48 -2.62 4.79
CA MET A 73 26.14 -1.64 5.67
C MET A 73 26.56 -2.26 7.00
N SER A 74 25.72 -3.08 7.63
CA SER A 74 26.04 -3.70 8.91
C SER A 74 27.02 -4.87 8.77
N SER A 75 26.81 -5.78 7.81
CA SER A 75 27.54 -7.05 7.76
C SER A 75 28.84 -6.96 6.97
N TYR A 76 28.88 -6.14 5.91
CA TYR A 76 30.06 -6.00 5.06
C TYR A 76 30.94 -4.82 5.48
N PHE A 77 30.34 -3.66 5.75
CA PHE A 77 31.10 -2.48 6.18
C PHE A 77 31.23 -2.35 7.71
N GLY A 78 30.49 -3.15 8.48
CA GLY A 78 30.62 -3.22 9.93
C GLY A 78 29.95 -2.08 10.70
N TYR A 79 29.04 -1.30 10.08
CA TYR A 79 28.35 -0.20 10.75
C TYR A 79 27.38 -0.69 11.83
N ASP A 80 27.29 0.04 12.94
CA ASP A 80 26.26 -0.16 13.97
C ASP A 80 25.04 0.70 13.63
N ILE A 81 23.92 0.07 13.25
CA ILE A 81 22.79 0.77 12.65
C ILE A 81 21.57 0.75 13.57
N LEU A 82 21.16 1.92 14.03
CA LEU A 82 19.83 2.16 14.57
C LEU A 82 18.89 2.59 13.43
N TYR A 83 18.03 1.67 13.01
CA TYR A 83 17.05 1.92 11.95
C TYR A 83 15.64 2.08 12.52
N VAL A 84 14.99 3.19 12.17
CA VAL A 84 13.65 3.56 12.62
C VAL A 84 12.77 3.82 11.40
N MET A 85 11.54 3.31 11.43
CA MET A 85 10.52 3.58 10.43
C MET A 85 9.20 3.84 11.14
N ASN A 86 8.50 4.90 10.75
CA ASN A 86 7.19 5.23 11.32
C ASN A 86 6.09 4.36 10.68
N ILE A 87 4.91 4.31 11.30
CA ILE A 87 3.66 3.92 10.63
C ILE A 87 2.76 5.16 10.67
N THR A 88 2.15 5.52 9.55
CA THR A 88 1.16 6.60 9.52
C THR A 88 -0.23 5.97 9.68
N ASP A 89 -0.75 6.01 10.91
CA ASP A 89 -2.05 5.45 11.32
C ASP A 89 -3.17 6.50 11.39
N ILE A 90 -2.84 7.79 11.21
CA ILE A 90 -3.77 8.91 11.12
C ILE A 90 -3.45 9.73 9.85
N ASP A 91 -4.38 9.76 8.90
CA ASP A 91 -4.29 10.49 7.63
C ASP A 91 -5.70 10.67 7.02
N ASP A 92 -5.91 11.71 6.22
CA ASP A 92 -7.18 11.96 5.53
C ASP A 92 -7.63 10.77 4.67
N LYS A 93 -6.68 10.05 4.06
CA LYS A 93 -6.97 8.83 3.28
C LYS A 93 -7.51 7.70 4.15
N ILE A 94 -7.00 7.56 5.37
CA ILE A 94 -7.47 6.56 6.33
C ILE A 94 -8.89 6.91 6.76
N ILE A 95 -9.14 8.18 7.12
CA ILE A 95 -10.46 8.65 7.55
C ILE A 95 -11.49 8.40 6.44
N LYS A 96 -11.18 8.83 5.21
CA LYS A 96 -12.07 8.65 4.05
C LYS A 96 -12.33 7.17 3.77
N ARG A 97 -11.29 6.33 3.71
CA ARG A 97 -11.43 4.90 3.39
C ARG A 97 -12.18 4.14 4.48
N ALA A 98 -11.96 4.47 5.76
CA ALA A 98 -12.68 3.84 6.88
C ALA A 98 -14.18 4.13 6.81
N ARG A 99 -14.54 5.38 6.53
CA ARG A 99 -15.92 5.82 6.38
C ARG A 99 -16.62 5.17 5.18
N GLN A 100 -15.93 5.14 4.05
CA GLN A 100 -16.37 4.45 2.84
C GLN A 100 -16.67 2.97 3.08
N ASN A 101 -15.71 2.25 3.70
CA ASN A 101 -15.88 0.83 4.02
C ASN A 101 -17.07 0.61 4.96
N TYR A 102 -17.21 1.43 6.00
CA TYR A 102 -18.34 1.33 6.93
C TYR A 102 -19.69 1.57 6.25
N LEU A 103 -19.81 2.64 5.45
CA LEU A 103 -21.05 2.97 4.75
C LEU A 103 -21.42 1.89 3.73
N TYR A 104 -20.44 1.36 2.99
CA TYR A 104 -20.67 0.28 2.05
C TYR A 104 -21.07 -1.04 2.74
N GLU A 105 -20.39 -1.42 3.84
CA GLU A 105 -20.77 -2.60 4.63
C GLU A 105 -22.20 -2.47 5.19
N LYS A 106 -22.58 -1.29 5.64
CA LYS A 106 -23.95 -0.99 6.09
C LYS A 106 -24.94 -1.12 4.93
N TYR A 107 -24.63 -0.52 3.78
CA TYR A 107 -25.46 -0.58 2.57
C TYR A 107 -25.75 -2.02 2.12
N VAL A 108 -24.74 -2.90 2.14
CA VAL A 108 -24.89 -4.31 1.72
C VAL A 108 -25.68 -5.15 2.74
N LYS A 109 -25.59 -4.82 4.04
CA LYS A 109 -26.29 -5.55 5.12
C LYS A 109 -27.75 -5.13 5.28
N GLU A 110 -28.11 -3.90 4.88
CA GLU A 110 -29.48 -3.42 4.94
C GLU A 110 -30.37 -4.19 3.96
N ASN A 111 -31.54 -4.64 4.43
CA ASN A 111 -32.53 -5.33 3.60
C ASN A 111 -33.22 -4.33 2.65
N ARG A 112 -32.53 -3.99 1.56
CA ARG A 112 -33.05 -3.14 0.47
C ARG A 112 -33.80 -3.97 -0.55
N THR A 113 -34.87 -3.40 -1.10
CA THR A 113 -35.57 -4.05 -2.21
C THR A 113 -34.69 -4.02 -3.46
N LEU A 114 -34.98 -4.91 -4.42
CA LEU A 114 -34.23 -4.95 -5.66
C LEU A 114 -34.34 -3.65 -6.47
N ASN A 115 -35.51 -3.01 -6.42
CA ASN A 115 -35.76 -1.72 -7.08
C ASN A 115 -34.90 -0.61 -6.47
N ASP A 116 -34.82 -0.53 -5.13
CA ASP A 116 -33.97 0.45 -4.44
C ASP A 116 -32.51 0.32 -4.88
N ILE A 117 -32.01 -0.91 -5.00
CA ILE A 117 -30.63 -1.19 -5.42
C ILE A 117 -30.39 -0.75 -6.87
N ILE A 118 -31.36 -0.96 -7.75
CA ILE A 118 -31.27 -0.57 -9.16
C ILE A 118 -31.31 0.96 -9.30
N ASP A 119 -32.16 1.63 -8.51
CA ASP A 119 -32.29 3.09 -8.49
C ASP A 119 -31.00 3.72 -7.94
N ASP A 120 -30.50 3.22 -6.81
CA ASP A 120 -29.24 3.64 -6.21
C ASP A 120 -28.07 3.43 -7.19
N ALA A 121 -27.98 2.28 -7.83
CA ALA A 121 -26.90 1.99 -8.79
C ALA A 121 -26.99 2.91 -10.02
N THR A 122 -28.19 3.25 -10.48
CA THR A 122 -28.38 4.23 -11.56
C THR A 122 -27.94 5.63 -11.13
N ALA A 123 -28.26 6.04 -9.90
CA ALA A 123 -27.81 7.30 -9.32
C ALA A 123 -26.28 7.34 -9.15
N VAL A 124 -25.65 6.23 -8.79
CA VAL A 124 -24.19 6.09 -8.67
C VAL A 124 -23.51 6.25 -10.04
N VAL A 125 -24.05 5.65 -11.10
CA VAL A 125 -23.54 5.85 -12.47
C VAL A 125 -23.55 7.32 -12.86
N ASN A 126 -24.67 8.03 -12.65
CA ASN A 126 -24.79 9.45 -12.96
C ASN A 126 -23.84 10.32 -12.13
N PHE A 127 -23.73 10.03 -10.84
CA PHE A 127 -22.79 10.71 -9.95
C PHE A 127 -21.34 10.51 -10.42
N TYR A 128 -20.96 9.26 -10.69
CA TYR A 128 -19.60 8.91 -11.07
C TYR A 128 -19.21 9.44 -12.45
N GLU A 129 -20.16 9.54 -13.39
CA GLU A 129 -19.97 10.24 -14.66
C GLU A 129 -19.58 11.70 -14.46
N GLY A 130 -20.21 12.39 -13.49
CA GLY A 130 -19.82 13.74 -13.08
C GLY A 130 -18.37 13.80 -12.59
N VAL A 131 -17.94 12.85 -11.78
CA VAL A 131 -16.56 12.75 -11.26
C VAL A 131 -15.57 12.51 -12.42
N VAL A 132 -15.89 11.62 -13.35
CA VAL A 132 -15.05 11.35 -14.53
C VAL A 132 -14.89 12.59 -15.40
N LYS A 133 -15.98 13.36 -15.62
CA LYS A 133 -15.95 14.60 -16.40
C LYS A 133 -15.04 15.66 -15.77
N GLN A 134 -15.02 15.77 -14.44
CA GLN A 134 -14.19 16.73 -13.70
C GLN A 134 -12.72 16.29 -13.57
N THR A 135 -12.39 15.05 -13.91
CA THR A 135 -11.02 14.55 -13.81
C THR A 135 -10.15 15.10 -14.96
N VAL A 136 -9.09 15.81 -14.59
CA VAL A 136 -8.18 16.50 -15.54
C VAL A 136 -7.10 15.57 -16.08
N ASP A 137 -6.52 14.74 -15.21
CA ASP A 137 -5.43 13.83 -15.60
C ASP A 137 -5.94 12.76 -16.58
N PRO A 138 -5.33 12.62 -17.78
CA PRO A 138 -5.84 11.77 -18.83
C PRO A 138 -5.79 10.28 -18.47
N ASP A 139 -4.73 9.83 -17.80
CA ASP A 139 -4.56 8.42 -17.44
C ASP A 139 -5.54 8.01 -16.34
N LYS A 140 -5.71 8.87 -15.33
CA LYS A 140 -6.74 8.70 -14.31
C LYS A 140 -8.13 8.71 -14.92
N LYS A 141 -8.43 9.66 -15.80
CA LYS A 141 -9.74 9.76 -16.47
C LYS A 141 -10.05 8.49 -17.26
N ASN A 142 -9.09 7.98 -18.04
CA ASN A 142 -9.26 6.74 -18.79
C ASN A 142 -9.54 5.54 -17.88
N THR A 143 -8.85 5.45 -16.74
CA THR A 143 -9.07 4.39 -15.76
C THR A 143 -10.46 4.48 -15.12
N MET A 144 -10.88 5.69 -14.74
CA MET A 144 -12.20 5.92 -14.15
C MET A 144 -13.32 5.70 -15.18
N GLN A 145 -13.12 6.04 -16.45
CA GLN A 145 -14.07 5.76 -17.53
C GLN A 145 -14.29 4.26 -17.69
N LYS A 146 -13.22 3.45 -17.69
CA LYS A 146 -13.34 1.98 -17.75
C LYS A 146 -14.15 1.41 -16.58
N MET A 147 -13.97 1.96 -15.39
CA MET A 147 -14.76 1.58 -14.21
C MET A 147 -16.23 1.99 -14.37
N LEU A 148 -16.49 3.21 -14.85
CA LEU A 148 -17.85 3.68 -15.14
C LEU A 148 -18.56 2.76 -16.13
N ASP A 149 -17.90 2.43 -17.24
CA ASP A 149 -18.45 1.56 -18.29
C ASP A 149 -18.75 0.16 -17.75
N SER A 150 -17.85 -0.38 -16.92
CA SER A 150 -18.02 -1.69 -16.27
C SER A 150 -19.23 -1.69 -15.32
N VAL A 151 -19.38 -0.65 -14.51
CA VAL A 151 -20.51 -0.51 -13.58
C VAL A 151 -21.82 -0.31 -14.34
N ALA A 152 -21.85 0.56 -15.35
CA ALA A 152 -23.04 0.80 -16.17
C ALA A 152 -23.50 -0.48 -16.89
N SER A 153 -22.56 -1.28 -17.41
CA SER A 153 -22.84 -2.58 -18.00
C SER A 153 -23.42 -3.58 -16.99
N ALA A 154 -22.87 -3.61 -15.77
CA ALA A 154 -23.37 -4.48 -14.69
C ALA A 154 -24.80 -4.08 -14.26
N VAL A 155 -25.09 -2.78 -14.16
CA VAL A 155 -26.44 -2.27 -13.89
C VAL A 155 -27.42 -2.65 -14.99
N LYS A 156 -27.02 -2.53 -16.27
CA LYS A 156 -27.85 -2.95 -17.41
C LYS A 156 -28.16 -4.44 -17.37
N THR A 157 -27.16 -5.27 -17.08
CA THR A 157 -27.34 -6.73 -16.95
C THR A 157 -28.31 -7.06 -15.82
N LEU A 158 -28.20 -6.39 -14.67
CA LEU A 158 -29.13 -6.58 -13.57
C LEU A 158 -30.57 -6.18 -13.96
N LYS A 159 -30.77 -5.03 -14.61
CA LYS A 159 -32.09 -4.59 -15.08
C LYS A 159 -32.73 -5.61 -16.04
N ALA A 160 -31.97 -6.10 -17.02
CA ALA A 160 -32.45 -7.12 -17.95
C ALA A 160 -32.84 -8.43 -17.24
N ALA A 161 -32.07 -8.87 -16.23
CA ALA A 161 -32.40 -10.06 -15.46
C ALA A 161 -33.72 -9.91 -14.66
N VAL A 162 -34.02 -8.69 -14.20
CA VAL A 162 -35.30 -8.37 -13.54
C VAL A 162 -36.46 -8.43 -14.52
N GLU A 163 -36.30 -7.87 -15.72
CA GLU A 163 -37.31 -7.92 -16.79
C GLU A 163 -37.60 -9.37 -17.23
N GLU A 164 -36.57 -10.22 -17.28
CA GLU A 164 -36.69 -11.65 -17.59
C GLU A 164 -37.30 -12.50 -16.45
N ASN A 165 -37.53 -11.92 -15.25
CA ASN A 165 -37.98 -12.63 -14.05
C ASN A 165 -37.15 -13.89 -13.69
N ASN A 166 -35.85 -13.87 -14.00
CA ASN A 166 -34.96 -15.01 -13.75
C ASN A 166 -34.24 -14.87 -12.40
N SER A 167 -34.74 -15.57 -11.37
CA SER A 167 -34.25 -15.47 -9.98
C SER A 167 -32.74 -15.75 -9.83
N ASP A 168 -32.21 -16.74 -10.54
CA ASP A 168 -30.79 -17.12 -10.45
C ASP A 168 -29.89 -16.06 -11.10
N LYS A 169 -30.30 -15.53 -12.27
CA LYS A 169 -29.61 -14.43 -12.94
C LYS A 169 -29.67 -13.14 -12.11
N ILE A 170 -30.79 -12.85 -11.44
CA ILE A 170 -30.93 -11.67 -10.58
C ILE A 170 -29.92 -11.74 -9.43
N THR A 171 -29.83 -12.88 -8.75
CA THR A 171 -28.95 -13.06 -7.59
C THR A 171 -27.47 -12.90 -7.98
N SER A 172 -27.06 -13.58 -9.05
CA SER A 172 -25.69 -13.51 -9.56
C SER A 172 -25.32 -12.12 -10.10
N SER A 173 -26.19 -11.49 -10.89
CA SER A 173 -25.97 -10.16 -11.45
C SER A 173 -25.95 -9.08 -10.36
N LYS A 174 -26.78 -9.21 -9.32
CA LYS A 174 -26.77 -8.32 -8.16
C LYS A 174 -25.43 -8.39 -7.43
N PHE A 175 -24.94 -9.61 -7.16
CA PHE A 175 -23.66 -9.79 -6.49
C PHE A 175 -22.50 -9.19 -7.28
N GLU A 176 -22.44 -9.47 -8.59
CA GLU A 176 -21.37 -8.94 -9.45
C GLU A 176 -21.44 -7.42 -9.59
N MET A 177 -22.65 -6.85 -9.72
CA MET A 177 -22.84 -5.40 -9.76
C MET A 177 -22.35 -4.74 -8.46
N LEU A 178 -22.75 -5.24 -7.29
CA LEU A 178 -22.29 -4.69 -6.01
C LEU A 178 -20.77 -4.76 -5.88
N LYS A 179 -20.17 -5.88 -6.28
CA LYS A 179 -18.72 -6.08 -6.25
C LYS A 179 -17.98 -5.08 -7.16
N LEU A 180 -18.40 -4.93 -8.41
CA LEU A 180 -17.78 -4.01 -9.37
C LEU A 180 -18.01 -2.55 -9.01
N ALA A 181 -19.19 -2.23 -8.48
CA ALA A 181 -19.59 -0.89 -8.11
C ALA A 181 -19.16 -0.50 -6.69
N LYS A 182 -18.38 -1.34 -5.98
CA LYS A 182 -17.98 -1.08 -4.58
C LYS A 182 -17.40 0.31 -4.38
N ASP A 183 -16.38 0.69 -5.16
CA ASP A 183 -15.72 1.99 -4.98
C ASP A 183 -16.64 3.17 -5.41
N PRO A 184 -17.33 3.15 -6.57
CA PRO A 184 -18.31 4.19 -6.91
C PRO A 184 -19.46 4.33 -5.91
N ILE A 185 -20.03 3.22 -5.42
CA ILE A 185 -21.07 3.23 -4.38
C ILE A 185 -20.50 3.83 -3.10
N SER A 186 -19.30 3.41 -2.69
CA SER A 186 -18.67 3.91 -1.48
C SER A 186 -18.44 5.41 -1.53
N GLU A 187 -17.93 5.94 -2.65
CA GLU A 187 -17.74 7.39 -2.84
C GLU A 187 -19.07 8.16 -2.83
N TRP A 188 -20.10 7.61 -3.50
CA TRP A 188 -21.43 8.21 -3.51
C TRP A 188 -22.08 8.23 -2.12
N LEU A 189 -22.02 7.13 -1.38
CA LEU A 189 -22.50 7.07 0.01
C LEU A 189 -21.74 8.04 0.91
N ASP A 190 -20.42 8.12 0.74
CA ASP A 190 -19.55 9.03 1.49
C ASP A 190 -19.94 10.50 1.26
N SER A 191 -20.26 10.87 0.01
CA SER A 191 -20.71 12.22 -0.34
C SER A 191 -22.03 12.61 0.33
N LYS A 192 -22.90 11.63 0.62
CA LYS A 192 -24.23 11.85 1.21
C LYS A 192 -24.23 11.78 2.74
N TYR A 193 -23.53 10.79 3.28
CA TYR A 193 -23.66 10.40 4.69
C TYR A 193 -22.33 10.52 5.45
N GLY A 194 -21.23 10.87 4.78
CA GLY A 194 -19.92 10.93 5.41
C GLY A 194 -19.82 11.92 6.57
N SER A 195 -20.54 13.04 6.50
CA SER A 195 -20.60 14.02 7.60
C SER A 195 -21.33 13.51 8.85
N THR A 196 -22.14 12.45 8.72
CA THR A 196 -22.92 11.88 9.83
C THR A 196 -22.13 10.87 10.66
N ILE A 197 -20.95 10.45 10.21
CA ILE A 197 -20.15 9.42 10.87
C ILE A 197 -19.17 10.07 11.84
N SER A 198 -19.36 9.81 13.14
CA SER A 198 -18.55 10.37 14.24
C SER A 198 -17.94 9.32 15.17
N ASP A 199 -18.22 8.03 14.96
CA ASP A 199 -17.69 6.96 15.81
C ASP A 199 -16.20 6.72 15.55
N ASN A 200 -15.37 7.04 16.55
CA ASN A 200 -13.92 6.86 16.51
C ASN A 200 -13.47 5.40 16.34
N ALA A 201 -14.30 4.42 16.73
CA ALA A 201 -13.98 3.01 16.53
C ALA A 201 -13.87 2.65 15.04
N ILE A 202 -14.63 3.34 14.16
CA ILE A 202 -14.58 3.14 12.72
C ILE A 202 -13.20 3.54 12.17
N PHE A 203 -12.67 4.67 12.64
CA PHE A 203 -11.41 5.24 12.15
C PHE A 203 -10.16 4.54 12.70
N SER A 204 -10.26 3.87 13.84
CA SER A 204 -9.14 3.11 14.44
C SER A 204 -9.06 1.65 13.96
N LYS A 205 -10.19 1.05 13.56
CA LYS A 205 -10.25 -0.35 13.13
C LYS A 205 -9.49 -0.61 11.82
N LEU A 206 -9.65 0.28 10.83
CA LEU A 206 -9.01 0.16 9.52
C LEU A 206 -7.47 0.21 9.59
N PRO A 207 -6.85 1.24 10.18
CA PRO A 207 -5.38 1.33 10.23
C PRO A 207 -4.77 0.18 11.02
N ARG A 208 -5.38 -0.22 12.13
CA ARG A 208 -4.92 -1.36 12.92
C ARG A 208 -4.94 -2.67 12.12
N TYR A 209 -5.94 -2.88 11.28
CA TYR A 209 -5.98 -4.06 10.42
C TYR A 209 -4.82 -4.05 9.42
N TRP A 210 -4.64 -2.94 8.69
CA TRP A 210 -3.62 -2.85 7.64
C TRP A 210 -2.19 -2.76 8.17
N GLU A 211 -1.97 -2.21 9.37
CA GLU A 211 -0.68 -2.27 10.06
C GLU A 211 -0.29 -3.73 10.35
N ASN A 212 -1.23 -4.54 10.86
CA ASN A 212 -0.98 -5.96 11.10
C ASN A 212 -0.69 -6.72 9.79
N GLU A 213 -1.44 -6.46 8.73
CA GLU A 213 -1.18 -7.06 7.41
C GLU A 213 0.17 -6.62 6.86
N PHE A 214 0.53 -5.34 6.98
CA PHE A 214 1.84 -4.83 6.60
C PHE A 214 2.98 -5.57 7.31
N HIS A 215 2.87 -5.78 8.63
CA HIS A 215 3.87 -6.54 9.37
C HIS A 215 3.95 -8.02 8.94
N LYS A 216 2.82 -8.65 8.60
CA LYS A 216 2.82 -10.00 8.03
C LYS A 216 3.55 -10.04 6.68
N ASP A 217 3.28 -9.07 5.81
CA ASP A 217 3.95 -8.95 4.51
C ASP A 217 5.46 -8.75 4.68
N MET A 218 5.88 -7.83 5.56
CA MET A 218 7.32 -7.59 5.81
C MET A 218 8.02 -8.85 6.33
N LYS A 219 7.35 -9.59 7.23
CA LYS A 219 7.85 -10.88 7.73
C LYS A 219 7.95 -11.92 6.60
N ALA A 220 6.94 -12.01 5.75
CA ALA A 220 6.93 -12.94 4.60
C ALA A 220 8.05 -12.62 3.59
N LEU A 221 8.36 -11.33 3.42
CA LEU A 221 9.46 -10.86 2.57
C LEU A 221 10.85 -10.95 3.21
N ASN A 222 10.94 -11.48 4.44
CA ASN A 222 12.18 -11.56 5.22
C ASN A 222 12.87 -10.19 5.42
N VAL A 223 12.07 -9.12 5.46
CA VAL A 223 12.52 -7.79 5.88
C VAL A 223 12.77 -7.84 7.37
N SER A 224 13.95 -7.42 7.81
CA SER A 224 14.28 -7.50 9.23
C SER A 224 13.39 -6.58 10.07
N PRO A 225 13.04 -6.98 11.30
CA PRO A 225 12.16 -6.19 12.15
C PRO A 225 12.76 -4.83 12.49
N LEU A 226 11.86 -3.86 12.62
CA LEU A 226 12.14 -2.52 13.12
C LEU A 226 12.25 -2.62 14.63
N LEU A 227 13.50 -2.72 15.12
CA LEU A 227 13.86 -3.06 16.49
C LEU A 227 13.51 -4.50 16.89
N ASN A 228 14.52 -5.21 17.39
CA ASN A 228 14.27 -6.32 18.30
C ASN A 228 13.61 -5.72 19.53
N SER A 229 12.29 -5.82 19.66
CA SER A 229 11.67 -5.75 20.99
C SER A 229 12.30 -6.90 21.79
N LYS A 230 13.27 -6.59 22.64
CA LYS A 230 13.60 -7.46 23.76
C LYS A 230 12.44 -7.49 24.72
#